data_AF-X1FR85-F1
#
_entry.id   AF-X1FR85-F1
#
_cell.length_a   1.000
_cell.length_b   1.000
_cell.length_c   1.000
_cell.angle_alpha   90.00
_cell.angle_beta   90.00
_cell.angle_gamma   90.00
#
_symmetry.space_group_name_H-M   'P 1'
#
loop_
_entity.id
_entity.type
_entity.pdbx_description
1 polymer ?
#
loop_
_entity_poly.entity_id
_entity_poly.type
_entity_poly.pdbx_seq_one_letter_code
_entity_poly.pdbx_strand_id
1 'polypeptide(L)'
;MTRRITCGLAVILLLPAVACAQHEDILVLDTSGFWRCFYTLRQPLVRKGERLEKVGFSAKWLERETGLPPADWAARDFDDSPWPRVPGVFTRRARRGVGRFSPMVALACRRAKFHLTDPSRVTDLKLSITYYGGVIVYLNGTEIVRGHLPKGRKVGPDALADDYPLECHVKADGSPLVLEKWYPDKETLRRVALRNRRLEDVIVPARLLRKGVNVLAIEVHRAPYHEKAVGVEQKHWRLTKIGWGTCGLVSARLTASNADGLVPNVARPKGFQVWNSDPLTSDFDLDYGDPNERLRPVTLVGTRGGAFSGKVVVGSDEPIKGI
;
A
#
# COMPACT_ATOMS: atom_id res chain seq x y z
N MET A 1 72.51 10.42 -38.02
CA MET A 1 71.19 9.82 -37.73
C MET A 1 70.45 10.71 -36.76
N THR A 2 69.56 11.55 -37.30
CA THR A 2 68.88 12.64 -36.58
C THR A 2 67.58 12.10 -35.97
N ARG A 3 67.48 12.02 -34.64
CA ARG A 3 66.22 11.65 -33.95
C ARG A 3 65.36 12.91 -33.77
N ARG A 4 64.24 12.99 -34.49
CA ARG A 4 63.16 13.93 -34.21
C ARG A 4 62.26 13.36 -33.11
N ILE A 5 62.03 14.14 -32.06
CA ILE A 5 61.01 13.88 -31.04
C ILE A 5 59.77 14.69 -31.44
N THR A 6 58.67 14.02 -31.71
CA THR A 6 57.39 14.65 -32.05
C THR A 6 56.56 14.72 -30.77
N CYS A 7 56.39 15.91 -30.20
CA CYS A 7 55.44 16.15 -29.11
C CYS A 7 54.05 16.38 -29.71
N GLY A 8 53.11 15.47 -29.45
CA GLY A 8 51.70 15.68 -29.78
C GLY A 8 51.01 16.51 -28.69
N LEU A 9 50.51 17.68 -29.05
CA LEU A 9 49.72 18.54 -28.18
C LEU A 9 48.26 18.02 -28.18
N ALA A 10 47.77 17.51 -27.04
CA ALA A 10 46.37 17.15 -26.88
C ALA A 10 45.58 18.38 -26.38
N VAL A 11 44.71 18.92 -27.23
CA VAL A 11 43.78 20.00 -26.85
C VAL A 11 42.52 19.34 -26.26
N ILE A 12 42.30 19.52 -24.96
CA ILE A 12 41.07 19.09 -24.28
C ILE A 12 40.10 20.27 -24.30
N LEU A 13 39.03 20.14 -25.09
CA LEU A 13 37.88 21.04 -25.08
C LEU A 13 36.98 20.70 -23.88
N LEU A 14 37.00 21.55 -22.85
CA LEU A 14 36.04 21.51 -21.75
C LEU A 14 34.81 22.33 -22.13
N LEU A 15 33.72 21.65 -22.48
CA LEU A 15 32.39 22.26 -22.56
C LEU A 15 31.77 22.26 -21.15
N PRO A 16 31.30 23.41 -20.62
CA PRO A 16 30.59 23.42 -19.35
C PRO A 16 29.22 22.77 -19.54
N ALA A 17 29.06 21.55 -19.04
CA ALA A 17 27.76 20.97 -18.83
C ALA A 17 27.07 21.77 -17.72
N VAL A 18 26.08 22.59 -18.09
CA VAL A 18 25.15 23.17 -17.11
C VAL A 18 24.33 21.99 -16.57
N ALA A 19 24.77 21.44 -15.44
CA ALA A 19 23.96 20.52 -14.66
C ALA A 19 22.75 21.32 -14.16
N CYS A 20 21.61 21.15 -14.81
CA CYS A 20 20.34 21.55 -14.24
C CYS A 20 20.19 20.71 -12.97
N ALA A 21 20.31 21.34 -11.79
CA ALA A 21 20.08 20.66 -10.53
C ALA A 21 18.66 20.12 -10.53
N GLN A 22 18.50 18.83 -10.79
CA GLN A 22 17.26 18.13 -10.50
C GLN A 22 17.13 18.16 -8.99
N HIS A 23 16.28 19.05 -8.48
CA HIS A 23 15.81 18.93 -7.11
C HIS A 23 15.12 17.56 -7.01
N GLU A 24 15.74 16.62 -6.30
CA GLU A 24 15.07 15.37 -5.95
C GLU A 24 13.93 15.70 -4.98
N ASP A 25 12.70 15.33 -5.34
CA ASP A 25 11.56 15.52 -4.46
C ASP A 25 11.79 14.84 -3.09
N ILE A 26 11.37 15.53 -2.03
CA ILE A 26 11.42 14.99 -0.68
C ILE A 26 10.30 13.96 -0.51
N LEU A 27 10.69 12.75 -0.10
CA LEU A 27 9.75 11.70 0.26
C LEU A 27 9.11 12.00 1.63
N VAL A 28 7.78 12.14 1.66
CA VAL A 28 7.01 12.46 2.88
C VAL A 28 6.44 11.19 3.51
N LEU A 29 5.88 10.31 2.68
CA LEU A 29 5.36 8.99 3.04
C LEU A 29 5.65 8.02 1.90
N ASP A 30 5.92 6.77 2.24
CA ASP A 30 5.90 5.69 1.26
C ASP A 30 5.36 4.40 1.85
N THR A 31 5.42 3.34 1.06
CA THR A 31 5.04 2.02 1.56
C THR A 31 6.00 1.44 2.55
N SER A 32 7.30 1.78 2.56
CA SER A 32 8.27 1.20 3.50
C SER A 32 7.95 1.55 4.97
N GLY A 33 7.34 2.72 5.19
CA GLY A 33 6.79 3.12 6.48
C GLY A 33 5.62 2.26 6.95
N PHE A 34 5.12 2.55 8.15
CA PHE A 34 4.02 1.80 8.75
C PHE A 34 2.65 2.38 8.40
N TRP A 35 1.71 1.49 8.12
CA TRP A 35 0.34 1.84 7.80
C TRP A 35 -0.64 1.08 8.70
N ARG A 36 -1.70 1.77 9.14
CA ARG A 36 -2.85 1.13 9.79
C ARG A 36 -3.73 0.49 8.72
N CYS A 37 -4.12 -0.76 8.95
CA CYS A 37 -4.78 -1.59 7.93
C CYS A 37 -6.09 -2.19 8.43
N PHE A 38 -7.11 -2.14 7.58
CA PHE A 38 -8.37 -2.86 7.76
C PHE A 38 -8.73 -3.61 6.48
N TYR A 39 -9.36 -4.78 6.63
CA TYR A 39 -9.78 -5.62 5.53
C TYR A 39 -11.21 -6.12 5.72
N THR A 40 -12.02 -5.98 4.67
CA THR A 40 -13.27 -6.74 4.56
C THR A 40 -13.04 -7.96 3.68
N LEU A 41 -13.39 -9.13 4.19
CA LEU A 41 -13.22 -10.41 3.53
C LEU A 41 -14.57 -10.94 3.06
N ARG A 42 -14.64 -11.38 1.81
CA ARG A 42 -15.81 -11.99 1.17
C ARG A 42 -15.39 -13.02 0.13
N GLN A 43 -16.33 -13.85 -0.31
CA GLN A 43 -16.11 -14.75 -1.45
C GLN A 43 -15.76 -13.97 -2.72
N PRO A 44 -14.80 -14.42 -3.55
CA PRO A 44 -14.47 -13.80 -4.83
C PRO A 44 -15.68 -13.76 -5.75
N LEU A 45 -15.78 -12.73 -6.59
CA LEU A 45 -16.85 -12.61 -7.58
C LEU A 45 -16.31 -12.83 -8.98
N VAL A 46 -17.02 -13.64 -9.75
CA VAL A 46 -16.71 -13.93 -11.15
C VAL A 46 -17.81 -13.35 -12.04
N ARG A 47 -17.39 -12.67 -13.10
CA ARG A 47 -18.28 -12.18 -14.13
C ARG A 47 -18.45 -13.22 -15.23
N LYS A 48 -19.71 -13.55 -15.52
CA LYS A 48 -20.16 -14.42 -16.62
C LYS A 48 -21.18 -13.64 -17.44
N GLY A 49 -20.73 -13.02 -18.53
CA GLY A 49 -21.53 -12.01 -19.23
C GLY A 49 -21.92 -10.88 -18.28
N GLU A 50 -23.21 -10.63 -18.12
CA GLU A 50 -23.72 -9.58 -17.23
C GLU A 50 -23.88 -10.03 -15.76
N ARG A 51 -23.75 -11.34 -15.49
CA ARG A 51 -24.00 -11.92 -14.15
C ARG A 51 -22.73 -11.96 -13.31
N LEU A 52 -22.91 -11.79 -12.00
CA LEU A 52 -21.87 -11.99 -10.98
C LEU A 52 -22.17 -13.23 -10.15
N GLU A 53 -21.18 -14.09 -9.98
CA GLU A 53 -21.28 -15.32 -9.19
C GLU A 53 -20.19 -15.39 -8.13
N LYS A 54 -20.55 -15.86 -6.93
CA LYS A 54 -19.60 -16.10 -5.83
C LYS A 54 -18.83 -17.40 -6.07
N VAL A 55 -17.51 -17.37 -5.85
CA VAL A 55 -16.67 -18.58 -5.87
C VAL A 55 -16.54 -19.15 -4.46
N GLY A 56 -16.81 -20.45 -4.33
CA GLY A 56 -16.67 -21.18 -3.07
C GLY A 56 -15.22 -21.32 -2.57
N PHE A 57 -15.10 -21.70 -1.31
CA PHE A 57 -13.84 -22.11 -0.68
C PHE A 57 -13.82 -23.61 -0.38
N SER A 58 -12.65 -24.13 0.02
CA SER A 58 -12.47 -25.53 0.45
C SER A 58 -13.24 -25.87 1.72
N ALA A 59 -13.63 -24.85 2.51
CA ALA A 59 -14.41 -25.04 3.73
C ALA A 59 -15.47 -23.94 3.87
N LYS A 60 -16.67 -24.30 4.32
CA LYS A 60 -17.81 -23.38 4.45
C LYS A 60 -17.58 -22.22 5.41
N TRP A 61 -16.80 -22.41 6.47
CA TRP A 61 -16.51 -21.35 7.43
C TRP A 61 -15.69 -20.19 6.82
N LEU A 62 -14.94 -20.43 5.74
CA LEU A 62 -14.21 -19.40 4.98
C LEU A 62 -15.16 -18.49 4.15
N GLU A 63 -16.41 -18.90 3.96
CA GLU A 63 -17.41 -18.10 3.24
C GLU A 63 -18.02 -16.99 4.14
N ARG A 64 -17.71 -16.98 5.45
CA ARG A 64 -18.18 -15.95 6.38
C ARG A 64 -17.58 -14.59 6.03
N GLU A 65 -18.46 -13.62 5.75
CA GLU A 65 -18.05 -12.25 5.48
C GLU A 65 -17.64 -11.53 6.78
N THR A 66 -16.63 -10.67 6.71
CA THR A 66 -16.23 -9.82 7.85
C THR A 66 -16.92 -8.45 7.76
N GLY A 67 -16.87 -7.70 8.87
CA GLY A 67 -17.46 -6.37 8.96
C GLY A 67 -16.85 -5.35 7.99
N LEU A 68 -17.60 -4.28 7.78
CA LEU A 68 -17.16 -3.07 7.09
C LEU A 68 -16.35 -2.17 8.05
N PRO A 69 -15.46 -1.30 7.54
CA PRO A 69 -14.87 -0.26 8.37
C PRO A 69 -15.96 0.71 8.86
N PRO A 70 -15.76 1.40 9.99
CA PRO A 70 -16.63 2.50 10.42
C PRO A 70 -16.81 3.55 9.32
N ALA A 71 -17.97 4.19 9.20
CA ALA A 71 -18.24 5.12 8.09
C ALA A 71 -17.31 6.34 8.06
N ASP A 72 -16.80 6.76 9.22
CA ASP A 72 -15.88 7.87 9.42
C ASP A 72 -14.40 7.42 9.46
N TRP A 73 -14.10 6.17 9.08
CA TRP A 73 -12.75 5.62 9.17
C TRP A 73 -11.68 6.42 8.44
N ALA A 74 -12.03 7.24 7.43
CA ALA A 74 -11.09 8.07 6.69
C ALA A 74 -10.83 9.44 7.34
N ALA A 75 -11.61 9.81 8.36
CA ALA A 75 -11.51 11.10 9.05
C ALA A 75 -10.17 11.25 9.77
N ARG A 76 -9.67 12.49 9.85
CA ARG A 76 -8.39 12.80 10.51
C ARG A 76 -8.33 12.29 11.95
N ASP A 77 -9.42 12.48 12.70
CA ASP A 77 -9.47 12.27 14.15
C ASP A 77 -10.00 10.86 14.52
N PHE A 78 -10.24 9.98 13.53
CA PHE A 78 -10.65 8.59 13.76
C PHE A 78 -9.59 7.79 14.53
N ASP A 79 -10.05 6.99 15.47
CA ASP A 79 -9.20 6.10 16.26
C ASP A 79 -8.88 4.80 15.50
N ASP A 80 -7.72 4.79 14.85
CA ASP A 80 -7.17 3.63 14.15
C ASP A 80 -6.27 2.74 15.02
N SER A 81 -6.17 2.97 16.33
CA SER A 81 -5.33 2.14 17.21
C SER A 81 -5.71 0.65 17.26
N PRO A 82 -6.99 0.25 17.09
CA PRO A 82 -7.36 -1.16 16.99
C PRO A 82 -6.96 -1.80 15.65
N TRP A 83 -6.57 -1.02 14.65
CA TRP A 83 -6.19 -1.55 13.35
C TRP A 83 -4.75 -2.05 13.38
N PRO A 84 -4.46 -3.25 12.85
CA PRO A 84 -3.10 -3.73 12.72
C PRO A 84 -2.20 -2.73 12.02
N ARG A 85 -0.99 -2.57 12.56
CA ARG A 85 0.06 -1.74 11.99
C ARG A 85 1.04 -2.64 11.25
N VAL A 86 1.26 -2.37 9.97
CA VAL A 86 2.15 -3.19 9.13
C VAL A 86 3.09 -2.31 8.32
N PRO A 87 4.39 -2.64 8.24
CA PRO A 87 5.33 -2.00 7.33
C PRO A 87 5.12 -2.49 5.89
N GLY A 88 5.66 -1.75 4.91
CA GLY A 88 5.57 -2.07 3.48
C GLY A 88 6.02 -3.46 3.08
N VAL A 89 5.08 -4.29 2.65
CA VAL A 89 4.64 -4.51 1.26
C VAL A 89 3.28 -5.19 1.47
N PHE A 90 2.17 -4.59 1.02
CA PHE A 90 0.82 -5.07 1.37
C PHE A 90 0.39 -6.37 0.69
N THR A 91 1.37 -7.04 0.08
CA THR A 91 1.27 -8.35 -0.54
C THR A 91 2.28 -9.22 0.17
N ARG A 92 1.99 -10.51 0.35
CA ARG A 92 3.08 -11.46 0.54
C ARG A 92 4.03 -11.25 -0.62
N ARG A 93 5.27 -10.78 -0.39
CA ARG A 93 6.30 -10.62 -1.44
C ARG A 93 6.17 -11.82 -2.38
N ALA A 94 5.55 -11.65 -3.55
CA ALA A 94 5.79 -12.63 -4.58
C ALA A 94 7.18 -12.32 -5.07
N ARG A 95 7.92 -13.38 -5.34
CA ARG A 95 9.24 -13.29 -5.96
C ARG A 95 9.11 -12.35 -7.16
N ARG A 96 9.99 -11.33 -7.24
CA ARG A 96 10.11 -10.39 -8.36
C ARG A 96 8.97 -9.37 -8.53
N GLY A 97 8.38 -8.88 -7.44
CA GLY A 97 7.58 -7.65 -7.46
C GLY A 97 6.13 -7.80 -7.94
N VAL A 98 5.62 -9.03 -8.05
CA VAL A 98 4.19 -9.25 -8.28
C VAL A 98 3.45 -9.31 -6.94
N GLY A 99 2.38 -8.54 -6.78
CA GLY A 99 1.55 -8.66 -5.58
C GLY A 99 0.70 -9.93 -5.58
N ARG A 100 0.89 -10.84 -4.62
CA ARG A 100 -0.06 -11.95 -4.39
C ARG A 100 -1.00 -11.58 -3.25
N PHE A 101 -2.04 -10.83 -3.57
CA PHE A 101 -3.14 -10.57 -2.64
C PHE A 101 -4.02 -11.81 -2.47
N SER A 102 -4.73 -11.87 -1.34
CA SER A 102 -5.74 -12.90 -1.12
C SER A 102 -6.98 -12.62 -2.00
N PRO A 103 -7.56 -13.63 -2.67
CA PRO A 103 -8.80 -13.45 -3.43
C PRO A 103 -10.00 -13.12 -2.55
N MET A 104 -9.87 -13.27 -1.22
CA MET A 104 -10.93 -12.97 -0.25
C MET A 104 -11.08 -11.48 0.04
N VAL A 105 -10.04 -10.68 -0.18
CA VAL A 105 -10.08 -9.26 0.17
C VAL A 105 -11.03 -8.55 -0.79
N ALA A 106 -12.14 -8.06 -0.26
CA ALA A 106 -13.15 -7.31 -1.00
C ALA A 106 -12.94 -5.79 -0.89
N LEU A 107 -12.50 -5.34 0.28
CA LEU A 107 -12.15 -3.97 0.59
C LEU A 107 -10.87 -3.95 1.42
N ALA A 108 -9.95 -3.05 1.09
CA ALA A 108 -8.76 -2.79 1.89
C ALA A 108 -8.67 -1.30 2.21
N CYS A 109 -8.65 -0.96 3.50
CA CYS A 109 -8.47 0.40 3.97
C CYS A 109 -7.06 0.57 4.54
N ARG A 110 -6.46 1.73 4.28
CA ARG A 110 -5.11 2.09 4.70
C ARG A 110 -5.09 3.50 5.24
N ARG A 111 -4.38 3.74 6.33
CA ARG A 111 -4.14 5.07 6.88
C ARG A 111 -2.66 5.25 7.19
N ALA A 112 -2.11 6.38 6.76
CA ALA A 112 -0.80 6.87 7.16
C ALA A 112 -0.92 8.34 7.60
N LYS A 113 -0.03 8.74 8.50
CA LYS A 113 -0.02 10.06 9.11
C LYS A 113 1.28 10.79 8.75
N PHE A 114 1.17 12.08 8.49
CA PHE A 114 2.32 12.96 8.28
C PHE A 114 2.10 14.30 8.99
N HIS A 115 3.18 14.96 9.40
CA HIS A 115 3.11 16.21 10.16
C HIS A 115 3.43 17.42 9.30
N LEU A 116 2.66 18.49 9.46
CA LEU A 116 2.95 19.80 8.88
C LEU A 116 3.17 20.83 9.98
N THR A 117 4.36 21.41 10.01
CA THR A 117 4.69 22.53 10.92
C THR A 117 4.09 23.84 10.39
N ASP A 118 4.04 24.01 9.07
CA ASP A 118 3.46 25.16 8.37
C ASP A 118 2.93 24.74 6.99
N PRO A 119 1.60 24.50 6.86
CA PRO A 119 1.01 24.09 5.59
C PRO A 119 1.18 25.11 4.45
N SER A 120 1.40 26.40 4.74
CA SER A 120 1.53 27.44 3.71
C SER A 120 2.85 27.37 2.95
N ARG A 121 3.85 26.68 3.52
CA ARG A 121 5.18 26.48 2.92
C ARG A 121 5.29 25.21 2.11
N VAL A 122 4.33 24.29 2.26
CA VAL A 122 4.31 23.02 1.53
C VAL A 122 4.02 23.31 0.07
N THR A 123 4.93 22.90 -0.80
CA THR A 123 4.87 23.12 -2.24
C THR A 123 4.93 21.78 -2.97
N ASP A 124 4.14 21.69 -4.05
CA ASP A 124 4.12 20.54 -4.96
C ASP A 124 3.89 19.16 -4.29
N LEU A 125 2.99 19.10 -3.31
CA LEU A 125 2.66 17.84 -2.63
C LEU A 125 1.88 16.91 -3.57
N LYS A 126 2.50 15.80 -3.99
CA LYS A 126 1.98 14.86 -5.00
C LYS A 126 1.90 13.44 -4.46
N LEU A 127 0.85 12.74 -4.86
CA LEU A 127 0.63 11.33 -4.55
C LEU A 127 0.70 10.48 -5.83
N SER A 128 1.57 9.47 -5.80
CA SER A 128 1.65 8.41 -6.80
C SER A 128 1.37 7.06 -6.16
N ILE A 129 0.41 6.30 -6.69
CA ILE A 129 0.01 4.98 -6.15
C ILE A 129 -0.10 3.94 -7.26
N THR A 130 0.29 2.70 -6.94
CA THR A 130 0.02 1.50 -7.76
C THR A 130 -0.87 0.55 -6.97
N TYR A 131 -1.92 0.01 -7.58
CA TYR A 131 -2.92 -0.81 -6.90
C TYR A 131 -3.55 -1.84 -7.83
N TYR A 132 -4.23 -2.81 -7.23
CA TYR A 132 -5.10 -3.79 -7.88
C TYR A 132 -6.55 -3.47 -7.51
N GLY A 133 -7.44 -3.49 -8.49
CA GLY A 133 -8.84 -3.14 -8.33
C GLY A 133 -9.09 -1.66 -8.57
N GLY A 134 -9.91 -1.04 -7.74
CA GLY A 134 -10.32 0.37 -7.84
C GLY A 134 -9.97 1.08 -6.56
N VAL A 135 -9.71 2.38 -6.63
CA VAL A 135 -9.18 3.13 -5.48
C VAL A 135 -9.94 4.42 -5.24
N ILE A 136 -10.06 4.79 -3.97
CA ILE A 136 -10.43 6.13 -3.51
C ILE A 136 -9.37 6.60 -2.52
N VAL A 137 -8.93 7.84 -2.69
CA VAL A 137 -7.97 8.48 -1.79
C VAL A 137 -8.66 9.62 -1.07
N TYR A 138 -8.45 9.68 0.24
CA TYR A 138 -8.94 10.73 1.11
C TYR A 138 -7.78 11.46 1.79
N LEU A 139 -7.91 12.77 1.91
CA LEU A 139 -7.08 13.59 2.78
C LEU A 139 -7.97 14.12 3.90
N ASN A 140 -7.62 13.79 5.15
CA ASN A 140 -8.34 14.25 6.35
C ASN A 140 -9.87 13.99 6.27
N GLY A 141 -10.28 12.85 5.69
CA GLY A 141 -11.67 12.46 5.49
C GLY A 141 -12.35 13.02 4.25
N THR A 142 -11.69 13.89 3.48
CA THR A 142 -12.24 14.42 2.21
C THR A 142 -11.67 13.63 1.04
N GLU A 143 -12.53 13.08 0.18
CA GLU A 143 -12.10 12.43 -1.05
C GLU A 143 -11.39 13.44 -1.98
N ILE A 144 -10.18 13.08 -2.44
CA ILE A 144 -9.37 13.91 -3.33
C ILE A 144 -9.25 13.34 -4.74
N VAL A 145 -9.29 12.00 -4.89
CA VAL A 145 -9.24 11.33 -6.20
C VAL A 145 -9.84 9.93 -6.10
N ARG A 146 -10.36 9.43 -7.22
CA ARG A 146 -10.75 8.03 -7.41
C ARG A 146 -10.25 7.52 -8.76
N GLY A 147 -10.01 6.21 -8.85
CA GLY A 147 -9.57 5.55 -10.08
C GLY A 147 -10.14 4.15 -10.23
N HIS A 148 -10.50 3.79 -11.46
CA HIS A 148 -11.00 2.47 -11.85
C HIS A 148 -12.22 1.98 -11.04
N LEU A 149 -13.16 2.89 -10.82
CA LEU A 149 -14.43 2.65 -10.15
C LEU A 149 -15.56 3.21 -11.03
N PRO A 150 -16.79 2.65 -10.95
CA PRO A 150 -17.95 3.16 -11.66
C PRO A 150 -18.13 4.66 -11.44
N LYS A 151 -18.41 5.37 -12.54
CA LYS A 151 -18.73 6.81 -12.50
C LYS A 151 -20.10 7.00 -11.82
N GLY A 152 -20.17 7.83 -10.79
CA GLY A 152 -21.42 8.12 -10.05
C GLY A 152 -21.17 8.60 -8.62
N ARG A 153 -22.15 9.30 -8.02
CA ARG A 153 -22.04 9.79 -6.64
C ARG A 153 -22.46 8.69 -5.66
N LYS A 154 -21.47 8.29 -4.85
CA LYS A 154 -21.46 7.24 -3.80
C LYS A 154 -21.04 5.86 -4.30
N VAL A 155 -19.78 5.57 -4.07
CA VAL A 155 -19.22 4.22 -4.09
C VAL A 155 -19.42 3.70 -2.66
N GLY A 156 -20.32 2.74 -2.48
CA GLY A 156 -20.43 2.05 -1.20
C GLY A 156 -19.30 1.03 -1.02
N PRO A 157 -19.06 0.52 0.18
CA PRO A 157 -17.98 -0.45 0.45
C PRO A 157 -18.15 -1.79 -0.28
N ASP A 158 -19.33 -2.04 -0.88
CA ASP A 158 -19.63 -3.22 -1.70
C ASP A 158 -19.43 -2.98 -3.19
N ALA A 159 -19.11 -1.74 -3.58
CA ALA A 159 -18.84 -1.41 -4.96
C ALA A 159 -17.68 -2.21 -5.51
N LEU A 160 -17.78 -2.52 -6.80
CA LEU A 160 -16.75 -3.20 -7.55
C LEU A 160 -15.96 -2.20 -8.38
N ALA A 161 -14.67 -2.46 -8.48
CA ALA A 161 -13.82 -1.82 -9.44
C ALA A 161 -14.16 -2.26 -10.87
N ASP A 162 -13.70 -1.46 -11.83
CA ASP A 162 -13.84 -1.78 -13.24
C ASP A 162 -13.21 -3.15 -13.54
N ASP A 163 -13.79 -3.87 -14.50
CA ASP A 163 -13.28 -5.13 -14.98
C ASP A 163 -11.85 -4.98 -15.54
N TYR A 164 -11.06 -6.03 -15.42
CA TYR A 164 -9.76 -6.10 -16.09
C TYR A 164 -9.89 -6.70 -17.50
N PRO A 165 -8.94 -6.40 -18.41
CA PRO A 165 -8.87 -7.10 -19.69
C PRO A 165 -8.66 -8.60 -19.46
N LEU A 166 -9.29 -9.43 -20.30
CA LEU A 166 -9.17 -10.89 -20.25
C LEU A 166 -7.71 -11.35 -20.18
N GLU A 167 -6.81 -10.64 -20.86
CA GLU A 167 -5.39 -10.96 -20.93
C GLU A 167 -4.70 -11.09 -19.56
N CYS A 168 -5.12 -10.35 -18.53
CA CYS A 168 -4.51 -10.47 -17.20
C CYS A 168 -5.07 -11.66 -16.38
N HIS A 169 -6.12 -12.32 -16.89
CA HIS A 169 -6.77 -13.48 -16.29
C HIS A 169 -6.32 -14.80 -16.88
N VAL A 170 -5.81 -14.81 -18.12
CA VAL A 170 -5.45 -16.04 -18.85
C VAL A 170 -4.04 -15.97 -19.44
N LYS A 171 -3.40 -17.13 -19.54
CA LYS A 171 -2.17 -17.31 -20.32
C LYS A 171 -2.47 -17.21 -21.83
N ALA A 172 -1.43 -17.24 -22.66
CA ALA A 172 -1.56 -17.23 -24.11
C ALA A 172 -2.39 -18.43 -24.65
N ASP A 173 -2.34 -19.58 -23.97
CA ASP A 173 -3.13 -20.78 -24.30
C ASP A 173 -4.59 -20.72 -23.81
N GLY A 174 -5.01 -19.60 -23.20
CA GLY A 174 -6.36 -19.42 -22.66
C GLY A 174 -6.61 -20.05 -21.29
N SER A 175 -5.65 -20.78 -20.72
CA SER A 175 -5.75 -21.33 -19.36
C SER A 175 -5.62 -20.25 -18.29
N PRO A 176 -6.14 -20.45 -17.06
CA PRO A 176 -6.04 -19.46 -15.99
C PRO A 176 -4.60 -19.01 -15.70
N LEU A 177 -4.40 -17.69 -15.61
CA LEU A 177 -3.10 -17.09 -15.33
C LEU A 177 -2.79 -17.10 -13.83
N VAL A 178 -2.16 -18.20 -13.39
CA VAL A 178 -1.64 -18.34 -12.03
C VAL A 178 -0.13 -18.48 -12.04
N LEU A 179 0.54 -17.70 -11.19
CA LEU A 179 1.98 -17.75 -10.99
C LEU A 179 2.36 -18.98 -10.14
N GLU A 180 2.48 -20.13 -10.80
CA GLU A 180 2.91 -21.39 -10.17
C GLU A 180 4.42 -21.62 -10.33
N LYS A 181 5.02 -21.11 -11.42
CA LYS A 181 6.45 -21.25 -11.69
C LYS A 181 7.27 -20.24 -10.88
N TRP A 182 8.45 -20.68 -10.44
CA TRP A 182 9.44 -19.85 -9.76
C TRP A 182 10.03 -18.77 -10.68
N TYR A 183 10.12 -19.09 -11.97
CA TYR A 183 10.60 -18.21 -13.03
C TYR A 183 9.58 -18.18 -14.18
N PRO A 184 8.58 -17.29 -14.12
CA PRO A 184 7.65 -17.09 -15.21
C PRO A 184 8.37 -16.50 -16.43
N ASP A 185 7.90 -16.83 -17.63
CA ASP A 185 8.38 -16.24 -18.88
C ASP A 185 7.97 -14.76 -19.02
N LYS A 186 8.59 -14.05 -19.96
CA LYS A 186 8.37 -12.61 -20.18
C LYS A 186 6.90 -12.28 -20.50
N GLU A 187 6.23 -13.15 -21.25
CA GLU A 187 4.83 -12.95 -21.63
C GLU A 187 3.91 -13.08 -20.42
N THR A 188 4.13 -14.08 -19.57
CA THR A 188 3.43 -14.21 -18.28
C THR A 188 3.62 -12.96 -17.42
N LEU A 189 4.84 -12.42 -17.34
CA LEU A 189 5.11 -11.20 -16.57
C LEU A 189 4.42 -9.96 -17.16
N ARG A 190 4.43 -9.79 -18.49
CA ARG A 190 3.69 -8.72 -19.18
C ARG A 190 2.20 -8.77 -18.84
N ARG A 191 1.57 -9.94 -18.95
CA ARG A 191 0.14 -10.13 -18.64
C ARG A 191 -0.21 -9.83 -17.20
N VAL A 192 0.65 -10.26 -16.28
CA VAL A 192 0.49 -9.95 -14.85
C VAL A 192 0.68 -8.46 -14.57
N ALA A 193 1.57 -7.78 -15.29
CA ALA A 193 1.78 -6.34 -15.13
C ALA A 193 0.53 -5.52 -15.48
N LEU A 194 -0.37 -6.02 -16.34
CA LEU A 194 -1.68 -5.40 -16.62
C LEU A 194 -2.59 -5.29 -15.39
N ARG A 195 -2.28 -6.02 -14.30
CA ARG A 195 -3.01 -5.93 -13.03
C ARG A 195 -2.67 -4.64 -12.27
N ASN A 196 -1.50 -4.07 -12.51
CA ASN A 196 -1.08 -2.79 -11.93
C ASN A 196 -1.87 -1.65 -12.56
N ARG A 197 -2.78 -1.07 -11.78
CA ARG A 197 -3.41 0.23 -12.08
C ARG A 197 -2.66 1.31 -11.34
N ARG A 198 -2.69 2.54 -11.86
CA ARG A 198 -1.94 3.67 -11.30
C ARG A 198 -2.77 4.94 -11.22
N LEU A 199 -2.44 5.77 -10.25
CA LEU A 199 -2.65 7.21 -10.28
C LEU A 199 -1.29 7.83 -10.07
N GLU A 200 -0.87 8.72 -10.97
CA GLU A 200 0.46 9.34 -10.96
C GLU A 200 0.30 10.85 -10.71
N ASP A 201 1.17 11.38 -9.85
CA ASP A 201 1.32 12.80 -9.55
C ASP A 201 0.01 13.54 -9.22
N VAL A 202 -0.86 12.85 -8.47
CA VAL A 202 -2.11 13.45 -7.98
C VAL A 202 -1.78 14.58 -7.03
N ILE A 203 -2.11 15.81 -7.45
CA ILE A 203 -1.91 17.01 -6.63
C ILE A 203 -2.76 16.92 -5.37
N VAL A 204 -2.12 17.00 -4.21
CA VAL A 204 -2.79 17.05 -2.92
C VAL A 204 -3.32 18.48 -2.69
N PRO A 205 -4.64 18.69 -2.50
CA PRO A 205 -5.19 20.03 -2.41
C PRO A 205 -4.74 20.76 -1.13
N ALA A 206 -3.96 21.84 -1.27
CA ALA A 206 -3.42 22.62 -0.15
C ALA A 206 -4.51 23.10 0.84
N ARG A 207 -5.71 23.44 0.34
CA ARG A 207 -6.86 23.85 1.17
C ARG A 207 -7.35 22.79 2.17
N LEU A 208 -6.99 21.53 1.98
CA LEU A 208 -7.36 20.42 2.84
C LEU A 208 -6.27 20.07 3.86
N LEU A 209 -5.07 20.64 3.71
CA LEU A 209 -3.96 20.48 4.64
C LEU A 209 -4.23 21.28 5.92
N ARG A 210 -3.75 20.75 7.04
CA ARG A 210 -3.88 21.37 8.35
C ARG A 210 -2.53 21.41 9.05
N LYS A 211 -2.29 22.43 9.88
CA LYS A 211 -1.14 22.44 10.78
C LYS A 211 -1.26 21.26 11.76
N GLY A 212 -0.17 20.57 12.02
CA GLY A 212 -0.11 19.35 12.81
C GLY A 212 -0.27 18.09 11.97
N VAL A 213 -0.87 17.05 12.56
CA VAL A 213 -1.04 15.74 11.92
C VAL A 213 -2.10 15.79 10.84
N ASN A 214 -1.76 15.27 9.66
CA ASN A 214 -2.65 15.01 8.54
C ASN A 214 -2.73 13.51 8.28
N VAL A 215 -3.87 13.04 7.78
CA VAL A 215 -4.11 11.63 7.46
C VAL A 215 -4.32 11.47 5.95
N LEU A 216 -3.49 10.63 5.35
CA LEU A 216 -3.71 10.08 4.02
C LEU A 216 -4.39 8.72 4.17
N ALA A 217 -5.61 8.59 3.67
CA ALA A 217 -6.38 7.36 3.72
C ALA A 217 -6.64 6.82 2.31
N ILE A 218 -6.46 5.51 2.11
CA ILE A 218 -6.62 4.85 0.82
C ILE A 218 -7.59 3.68 0.98
N GLU A 219 -8.64 3.69 0.18
CA GLU A 219 -9.66 2.65 0.07
C GLU A 219 -9.49 1.92 -1.25
N VAL A 220 -9.36 0.59 -1.21
CA VAL A 220 -9.20 -0.24 -2.41
C VAL A 220 -10.34 -1.24 -2.49
N HIS A 221 -11.03 -1.26 -3.63
CA HIS A 221 -12.13 -2.18 -3.94
C HIS A 221 -11.67 -3.28 -4.88
N ARG A 222 -12.13 -4.50 -4.67
CA ARG A 222 -11.91 -5.60 -5.62
C ARG A 222 -12.56 -5.34 -6.98
N ALA A 223 -11.92 -5.84 -8.03
CA ALA A 223 -12.58 -6.09 -9.31
C ALA A 223 -13.13 -7.54 -9.37
N PRO A 224 -14.20 -7.80 -10.12
CA PRO A 224 -14.61 -9.17 -10.42
C PRO A 224 -13.58 -9.84 -11.34
N TYR A 225 -13.51 -11.17 -11.28
CA TYR A 225 -12.69 -11.97 -12.19
C TYR A 225 -13.46 -12.29 -13.45
N HIS A 226 -12.78 -12.37 -14.60
CA HIS A 226 -13.35 -13.05 -15.77
C HIS A 226 -13.56 -14.55 -15.48
N GLU A 227 -14.59 -15.18 -16.02
CA GLU A 227 -14.90 -16.61 -15.79
C GLU A 227 -13.74 -17.56 -16.09
N LYS A 228 -12.98 -17.29 -17.16
CA LYS A 228 -11.76 -18.00 -17.53
C LYS A 228 -10.61 -17.89 -16.51
N ALA A 229 -10.72 -17.03 -15.49
CA ALA A 229 -9.75 -16.95 -14.40
C ALA A 229 -9.94 -18.06 -13.34
N VAL A 230 -11.10 -18.71 -13.33
CA VAL A 230 -11.43 -19.74 -12.35
C VAL A 230 -10.74 -21.05 -12.76
N GLY A 231 -9.92 -21.60 -11.86
CA GLY A 231 -9.32 -22.91 -12.07
C GLY A 231 -10.39 -23.99 -12.28
N VAL A 232 -10.14 -24.92 -13.20
CA VAL A 232 -11.03 -26.06 -13.45
C VAL A 232 -11.16 -26.95 -12.20
N GLU A 233 -10.05 -27.15 -11.49
CA GLU A 233 -9.97 -27.95 -10.26
C GLU A 233 -9.51 -27.11 -9.06
N GLN A 234 -10.07 -27.43 -7.88
CA GLN A 234 -9.58 -26.89 -6.62
C GLN A 234 -8.43 -27.76 -6.10
N LYS A 235 -7.19 -27.28 -6.27
CA LYS A 235 -6.02 -27.94 -5.68
C LYS A 235 -6.12 -27.96 -4.15
N HIS A 236 -5.83 -29.09 -3.51
CA HIS A 236 -5.97 -29.29 -2.05
C HIS A 236 -5.22 -28.25 -1.19
N TRP A 237 -4.12 -27.69 -1.71
CA TRP A 237 -3.32 -26.66 -1.02
C TRP A 237 -3.87 -25.24 -1.21
N ARG A 238 -4.98 -25.06 -1.94
CA ARG A 238 -5.62 -23.76 -2.16
C ARG A 238 -6.97 -23.67 -1.47
N LEU A 239 -7.18 -22.54 -0.82
CA LEU A 239 -8.46 -22.21 -0.22
C LEU A 239 -9.58 -22.06 -1.25
N THR A 240 -9.28 -21.65 -2.48
CA THR A 240 -10.27 -21.46 -3.56
C THR A 240 -9.66 -21.73 -4.94
N LYS A 241 -10.51 -21.86 -5.96
CA LYS A 241 -10.13 -22.07 -7.38
C LYS A 241 -9.40 -20.86 -8.00
N ILE A 242 -9.35 -19.73 -7.30
CA ILE A 242 -8.65 -18.51 -7.71
C ILE A 242 -7.33 -18.36 -6.93
N GLY A 243 -6.24 -18.09 -7.66
CA GLY A 243 -4.88 -18.09 -7.12
C GLY A 243 -4.27 -16.72 -6.81
N TRP A 244 -5.00 -15.62 -6.94
CA TRP A 244 -4.51 -14.24 -6.75
C TRP A 244 -5.68 -13.32 -6.42
N GLY A 245 -5.42 -12.16 -5.81
CA GLY A 245 -6.44 -11.18 -5.42
C GLY A 245 -6.49 -9.96 -6.35
N THR A 246 -7.68 -9.41 -6.58
CA THR A 246 -7.94 -8.18 -7.37
C THR A 246 -8.10 -6.92 -6.50
N CYS A 247 -7.78 -7.00 -5.21
CA CYS A 247 -7.90 -5.90 -4.27
C CYS A 247 -6.60 -5.76 -3.49
N GLY A 248 -5.92 -4.63 -3.66
CA GLY A 248 -4.81 -4.28 -2.79
C GLY A 248 -3.93 -3.14 -3.28
N LEU A 249 -3.16 -2.59 -2.36
CA LEU A 249 -2.21 -1.51 -2.61
C LEU A 249 -0.82 -2.10 -2.87
N VAL A 250 -0.17 -1.75 -3.97
CA VAL A 250 1.17 -2.24 -4.33
C VAL A 250 2.23 -1.25 -3.87
N SER A 251 2.03 0.03 -4.22
CA SER A 251 2.88 1.14 -3.80
C SER A 251 2.06 2.40 -3.57
N ALA A 252 2.59 3.29 -2.75
CA ALA A 252 2.13 4.63 -2.47
C ALA A 252 3.36 5.47 -2.14
N ARG A 253 3.44 6.65 -2.74
CA ARG A 253 4.53 7.60 -2.55
C ARG A 253 3.92 9.00 -2.49
N LEU A 254 4.10 9.67 -1.36
CA LEU A 254 3.76 11.07 -1.17
C LEU A 254 5.06 11.87 -1.21
N THR A 255 5.19 12.81 -2.14
CA THR A 255 6.40 13.62 -2.33
C THR A 255 6.06 15.10 -2.33
N ALA A 256 7.04 15.94 -2.00
CA ALA A 256 6.96 17.40 -2.07
C ALA A 256 8.26 17.97 -2.66
N SER A 257 8.23 19.17 -3.23
CA SER A 257 9.42 19.78 -3.84
C SER A 257 10.53 20.15 -2.84
N ASN A 258 10.19 20.27 -1.55
CA ASN A 258 11.13 20.52 -0.45
C ASN A 258 10.53 20.03 0.88
N ALA A 259 11.33 20.15 1.95
CA ALA A 259 10.92 19.76 3.31
C ALA A 259 10.32 20.92 4.12
N ASP A 260 10.12 22.10 3.53
CA ASP A 260 9.64 23.26 4.28
C ASP A 260 8.20 23.06 4.75
N GLY A 261 7.96 23.35 6.02
CA GLY A 261 6.62 23.24 6.60
C GLY A 261 6.14 21.81 6.82
N LEU A 262 6.97 20.78 6.59
CA LEU A 262 6.63 19.36 6.78
C LEU A 262 7.70 18.58 7.55
N VAL A 263 7.30 17.46 8.13
CA VAL A 263 8.22 16.47 8.73
C VAL A 263 7.98 15.14 8.03
N PRO A 264 8.97 14.60 7.29
CA PRO A 264 8.86 13.29 6.66
C PRO A 264 8.63 12.18 7.69
N ASN A 265 7.78 11.21 7.36
CA ASN A 265 7.52 10.03 8.18
C ASN A 265 7.94 8.76 7.41
N VAL A 266 9.25 8.66 7.17
CA VAL A 266 9.87 7.63 6.30
C VAL A 266 11.02 6.90 6.98
N ALA A 267 11.35 7.25 8.22
CA ALA A 267 12.47 6.69 8.96
C ALA A 267 12.17 6.67 10.47
N ARG A 268 12.96 5.87 11.20
CA ARG A 268 12.95 5.84 12.67
C ARG A 268 13.18 7.27 13.21
N PRO A 269 12.31 7.79 14.08
CA PRO A 269 12.55 9.08 14.73
C PRO A 269 13.74 9.01 15.68
N LYS A 270 14.43 10.15 15.84
CA LYS A 270 15.57 10.24 16.75
C LYS A 270 15.13 10.14 18.21
N GLY A 271 15.99 9.56 19.03
CA GLY A 271 15.85 9.45 20.47
C GLY A 271 14.95 8.29 20.92
N PHE A 272 14.71 8.29 22.23
CA PHE A 272 13.93 7.27 22.92
C PHE A 272 12.45 7.35 22.56
N GLN A 273 11.86 6.20 22.24
CA GLN A 273 10.45 6.05 21.92
C GLN A 273 9.81 4.92 22.73
N VAL A 274 8.53 5.12 23.05
CA VAL A 274 7.63 4.07 23.53
C VAL A 274 6.40 4.07 22.63
N TRP A 275 5.97 2.88 22.17
CA TRP A 275 4.74 2.75 21.39
C TRP A 275 3.93 1.52 21.82
N ASN A 276 2.63 1.58 21.56
CA ASN A 276 1.73 0.45 21.76
C ASN A 276 1.97 -0.61 20.67
N SER A 277 2.00 -1.88 21.06
CA SER A 277 2.02 -3.01 20.13
C SER A 277 0.92 -4.01 20.51
N ASP A 278 0.39 -4.72 19.53
CA ASP A 278 -0.59 -5.78 19.78
C ASP A 278 0.13 -7.02 20.32
N PRO A 279 -0.37 -7.69 21.37
CA PRO A 279 0.26 -8.90 21.93
C PRO A 279 0.52 -10.02 20.91
N LEU A 280 -0.27 -10.11 19.83
CA LEU A 280 -0.13 -11.09 18.75
C LEU A 280 0.79 -10.61 17.62
N THR A 281 1.25 -9.36 17.66
CA THR A 281 2.18 -8.83 16.66
C THR A 281 3.61 -9.19 17.02
N SER A 282 4.37 -9.65 16.02
CA SER A 282 5.83 -9.77 16.11
C SER A 282 6.45 -8.39 15.94
N ASP A 283 7.35 -8.00 16.84
CA ASP A 283 8.13 -6.78 16.73
C ASP A 283 9.59 -7.14 16.44
N PHE A 284 10.22 -6.35 15.57
CA PHE A 284 11.59 -6.52 15.12
C PHE A 284 12.46 -5.32 15.49
N ASP A 285 13.78 -5.50 15.46
CA ASP A 285 14.77 -4.46 15.72
C ASP A 285 14.69 -3.26 14.75
N LEU A 286 14.15 -3.48 13.55
CA LEU A 286 13.87 -2.43 12.57
C LEU A 286 12.55 -1.68 12.81
N ASP A 287 11.70 -2.16 13.73
CA ASP A 287 10.43 -1.50 14.03
C ASP A 287 10.64 -0.27 14.94
N TYR A 288 9.88 0.78 14.69
CA TYR A 288 9.87 2.03 15.44
C TYR A 288 8.43 2.50 15.65
N GLY A 289 8.17 3.46 16.54
CA GLY A 289 6.84 4.05 16.70
C GLY A 289 6.56 5.10 15.62
N ASP A 290 5.34 5.19 15.10
CA ASP A 290 4.97 6.31 14.23
C ASP A 290 4.99 7.61 15.06
N PRO A 291 5.82 8.62 14.71
CA PRO A 291 5.95 9.86 15.49
C PRO A 291 4.66 10.70 15.52
N ASN A 292 3.70 10.39 14.65
CA ASN A 292 2.40 11.05 14.58
C ASN A 292 1.32 10.31 15.37
N GLU A 293 1.66 9.20 16.01
CA GLU A 293 0.78 8.48 16.92
C GLU A 293 1.07 8.84 18.37
N ARG A 294 0.00 9.06 19.13
CA ARG A 294 0.10 9.26 20.57
C ARG A 294 0.24 7.91 21.25
N LEU A 295 1.11 7.83 22.25
CA LEU A 295 1.11 6.70 23.19
C LEU A 295 -0.23 6.66 23.94
N ARG A 296 -0.81 5.47 24.06
CA ARG A 296 -2.11 5.24 24.67
C ARG A 296 -2.01 4.30 25.87
N PRO A 297 -2.97 4.33 26.80
CA PRO A 297 -3.09 3.32 27.84
C PRO A 297 -3.19 1.91 27.25
N VAL A 298 -2.52 0.95 27.89
CA VAL A 298 -2.73 -0.47 27.60
C VAL A 298 -4.11 -0.87 28.13
N THR A 299 -5.03 -1.19 27.22
CA THR A 299 -6.37 -1.66 27.59
C THR A 299 -6.43 -3.17 27.57
N LEU A 300 -6.74 -3.79 28.70
CA LEU A 300 -6.90 -5.23 28.82
C LEU A 300 -8.40 -5.57 28.87
N VAL A 301 -8.88 -6.33 27.89
CA VAL A 301 -10.27 -6.84 27.87
C VAL A 301 -10.22 -8.34 28.09
N GLY A 302 -10.94 -8.81 29.10
CA GLY A 302 -10.83 -10.19 29.54
C GLY A 302 -12.05 -10.74 30.27
N THR A 303 -12.18 -12.05 30.28
CA THR A 303 -13.19 -12.78 31.06
C THR A 303 -12.80 -12.86 32.54
N ARG A 304 -13.81 -12.95 33.42
CA ARG A 304 -13.59 -13.17 34.86
C ARG A 304 -12.76 -14.44 35.09
N GLY A 305 -11.71 -14.34 35.90
CA GLY A 305 -10.80 -15.46 36.21
C GLY A 305 -9.77 -15.80 35.13
N GLY A 306 -9.69 -15.03 34.04
CA GLY A 306 -8.66 -15.20 33.01
C GLY A 306 -7.36 -14.45 33.31
N ALA A 307 -6.30 -14.79 32.58
CA ALA A 307 -5.02 -14.07 32.56
C ALA A 307 -4.86 -13.33 31.23
N PHE A 308 -4.42 -12.07 31.30
CA PHE A 308 -4.31 -11.19 30.14
C PHE A 308 -3.00 -10.42 30.19
N SER A 309 -2.45 -10.10 29.03
CA SER A 309 -1.26 -9.28 28.89
C SER A 309 -1.51 -8.18 27.88
N GLY A 310 -0.74 -7.11 28.02
CA GLY A 310 -0.65 -6.05 27.02
C GLY A 310 0.81 -5.78 26.72
N LYS A 311 1.05 -5.06 25.63
CA LYS A 311 2.39 -4.89 25.09
C LYS A 311 2.66 -3.43 24.76
N VAL A 312 3.80 -2.96 25.23
CA VAL A 312 4.44 -1.74 24.76
C VAL A 312 5.84 -2.12 24.31
N VAL A 313 6.36 -1.38 23.34
CA VAL A 313 7.71 -1.58 22.83
C VAL A 313 8.48 -0.29 23.07
N VAL A 314 9.75 -0.46 23.42
CA VAL A 314 10.69 0.61 23.66
C VAL A 314 11.80 0.50 22.63
N GLY A 315 12.18 1.62 22.02
CA GLY A 315 13.22 1.67 21.00
C GLY A 315 13.92 3.02 21.00
N SER A 316 15.12 3.04 20.45
CA SER A 316 15.97 4.24 20.36
C SER A 316 16.92 4.07 19.17
N ASP A 317 17.35 5.18 18.57
CA ASP A 317 18.45 5.19 17.60
C ASP A 317 19.84 5.14 18.27
N GLU A 318 19.89 5.38 19.58
CA GLU A 318 21.08 5.28 20.43
C GLU A 318 20.95 4.19 21.51
N PRO A 319 22.05 3.67 22.10
CA PRO A 319 21.99 2.68 23.16
C PRO A 319 21.12 3.13 24.35
N ILE A 320 20.17 2.30 24.75
CA ILE A 320 19.35 2.54 25.93
C ILE A 320 20.15 2.12 27.17
N LYS A 321 20.36 3.04 28.11
CA LYS A 321 21.15 2.83 29.34
C LYS A 321 20.23 2.84 30.55
N GLY A 322 20.54 2.03 31.58
CA GLY A 322 19.86 2.08 32.88
C GLY A 322 18.49 1.38 32.94
N ILE A 323 18.21 0.49 31.98
CA ILE A 323 17.12 -0.50 32.03
C ILE A 323 17.67 -1.89 32.34
#